data_AF-A0A7C5VS54-F1
#
_entry.id   AF-A0A7C5VS54-F1
#
_cell.length_a   1.000
_cell.length_b   1.000
_cell.length_c   1.000
_cell.angle_alpha   90.00
_cell.angle_beta   90.00
_cell.angle_gamma   90.00
#
_symmetry.space_group_name_H-M   'P 1'
#
loop_
_entity.id
_entity.type
_entity.pdbx_description
1 polymer ?
#
loop_
_entity_poly.entity_id
_entity_poly.type
_entity_poly.pdbx_seq_one_letter_code
_entity_poly.pdbx_strand_id
1 'polypeptide(L)'
;MSERQLAWVIDLNKCLGCQACTLACKTHWTTDVGTEHQWWLIVNTLPGQGHPRGWQEMGGGYRDGEPLPGRLPKREEWGQAWDFNYQEVLEGGKGQQVHLLPFNPDGSHPSWGPNWEEDLGAGEYPNAYFFYLPHLCHHCSRPSCLDACPRDAIYKRPQDGLVLIDEERCNGCRLCVEACPYKRIYFNPIAEICQKCIGCYPRIEQGVAPACVRQCPGRAVWVGFLDDEEGAVYKLVRK
;
A
#
# COMPACT_ATOMS: atom_id res chain seq x y z
N MET A 1 12.45 -21.35 5.68
CA MET A 1 13.01 -20.25 4.87
C MET A 1 12.54 -20.43 3.43
N SER A 2 12.38 -19.34 2.66
CA SER A 2 12.01 -19.46 1.24
C SER A 2 13.20 -19.93 0.41
N GLU A 3 12.93 -20.73 -0.62
CA GLU A 3 13.91 -21.24 -1.58
C GLU A 3 14.39 -20.11 -2.50
N ARG A 4 13.46 -19.25 -2.91
CA ARG A 4 13.74 -18.04 -3.69
C ARG A 4 13.05 -16.84 -3.06
N GLN A 5 13.52 -15.64 -3.38
CA GLN A 5 12.93 -14.40 -2.90
C GLN A 5 12.65 -13.47 -4.08
N LEU A 6 11.38 -13.26 -4.37
CA LEU A 6 10.94 -12.22 -5.29
C LEU A 6 11.20 -10.86 -4.66
N ALA A 7 11.76 -9.94 -5.43
CA ALA A 7 12.10 -8.60 -4.99
C ALA A 7 11.74 -7.56 -6.04
N TRP A 8 11.58 -6.33 -5.56
CA TRP A 8 11.27 -5.15 -6.35
C TRP A 8 12.41 -4.15 -6.18
N VAL A 9 12.76 -3.50 -7.29
CA VAL A 9 13.58 -2.29 -7.26
C VAL A 9 12.74 -1.17 -7.85
N ILE A 10 12.71 -0.01 -7.18
CA ILE A 10 11.99 1.17 -7.64
C ILE A 10 13.01 2.30 -7.81
N ASP A 11 13.15 2.80 -9.03
CA ASP A 11 14.04 3.92 -9.35
C ASP A 11 13.28 5.24 -9.20
N LEU A 12 13.62 5.96 -8.14
CA LEU A 12 13.02 7.24 -7.79
C LEU A 12 13.38 8.36 -8.78
N ASN A 13 14.45 8.20 -9.58
CA ASN A 13 14.78 9.14 -10.66
C ASN A 13 13.79 9.06 -11.82
N LYS A 14 13.03 7.95 -11.92
CA LYS A 14 12.07 7.68 -13.01
C LYS A 14 10.63 7.70 -12.56
N CYS A 15 10.37 7.68 -11.25
CA CYS A 15 9.02 7.76 -10.73
C CYS A 15 8.47 9.17 -10.99
N LEU A 16 7.31 9.23 -11.65
CA LEU A 16 6.66 10.49 -12.05
C LEU A 16 5.32 10.74 -11.34
N GLY A 17 5.02 9.98 -10.27
CA GLY A 17 3.84 10.26 -9.43
C GLY A 17 2.47 9.92 -10.01
N CYS A 18 2.35 9.45 -11.26
CA CYS A 18 1.06 9.29 -11.98
C CYS A 18 -0.01 8.35 -11.39
N GLN A 19 0.24 7.67 -10.26
CA GLN A 19 -0.71 6.73 -9.64
C GLN A 19 -1.16 5.53 -10.52
N ALA A 20 -0.58 5.30 -11.70
CA ALA A 20 -0.95 4.18 -12.57
C ALA A 20 -0.77 2.81 -11.89
N CYS A 21 0.30 2.64 -11.13
CA CYS A 21 0.54 1.43 -10.34
C CYS A 21 -0.45 1.29 -9.17
N THR A 22 -0.86 2.40 -8.55
CA THR A 22 -1.88 2.46 -7.49
C THR A 22 -3.22 1.98 -8.04
N LEU A 23 -3.68 2.55 -9.15
CA LEU A 23 -4.94 2.16 -9.80
C LEU A 23 -4.88 0.73 -10.34
N ALA A 24 -3.78 0.31 -10.95
CA ALA A 24 -3.60 -1.06 -11.41
C ALA A 24 -3.76 -2.07 -10.25
N CYS A 25 -3.18 -1.79 -9.08
CA CYS A 25 -3.36 -2.65 -7.91
C CYS A 25 -4.81 -2.62 -7.41
N LYS A 26 -5.39 -1.42 -7.29
CA LYS A 26 -6.74 -1.21 -6.78
C LYS A 26 -7.78 -2.02 -7.55
N THR A 27 -7.77 -1.89 -8.87
CA THR A 27 -8.77 -2.49 -9.77
C THR A 27 -8.58 -3.98 -10.00
N HIS A 28 -7.42 -4.55 -9.68
CA HIS A 28 -7.20 -5.99 -9.76
C HIS A 28 -7.56 -6.72 -8.46
N TRP A 29 -7.36 -6.11 -7.30
CA TRP A 29 -7.33 -6.88 -6.04
C TRP A 29 -8.16 -6.32 -4.88
N THR A 30 -8.48 -5.03 -4.88
CA THR A 30 -9.20 -4.40 -3.75
C THR A 30 -10.45 -3.74 -4.29
N THR A 31 -11.30 -4.57 -4.90
CA THR A 31 -12.62 -4.22 -5.45
C THR A 31 -13.76 -4.79 -4.61
N ASP A 32 -13.45 -5.65 -3.65
CA ASP A 32 -14.44 -6.26 -2.76
C ASP A 32 -14.93 -5.26 -1.72
N VAL A 33 -16.11 -5.53 -1.17
CA VAL A 33 -16.73 -4.68 -0.15
C VAL A 33 -15.84 -4.62 1.09
N GLY A 34 -15.67 -3.42 1.65
CA GLY A 34 -14.79 -3.18 2.80
C GLY A 34 -13.30 -3.10 2.44
N THR A 35 -12.97 -3.09 1.14
CA THR A 35 -11.61 -2.86 0.64
C THR A 35 -11.40 -1.46 0.06
N GLU A 36 -12.37 -0.56 0.18
CA GLU A 36 -12.38 0.75 -0.48
C GLU A 36 -11.25 1.66 0.04
N HIS A 37 -10.90 1.58 1.33
CA HIS A 37 -9.74 2.27 1.93
C HIS A 37 -8.41 1.54 1.73
N GLN A 38 -8.42 0.33 1.17
CA GLN A 38 -7.22 -0.47 1.02
C GLN A 38 -6.45 -0.06 -0.23
N TRP A 39 -5.30 0.60 -0.02
CA TRP A 39 -4.34 0.95 -1.07
C TRP A 39 -3.09 0.10 -0.92
N TRP A 40 -3.20 -1.18 -1.29
CA TRP A 40 -2.11 -2.17 -1.14
C TRP A 40 -0.79 -1.73 -1.77
N LEU A 41 -0.88 -0.89 -2.80
CA LEU A 41 0.17 -0.01 -3.27
C LEU A 41 -0.40 1.39 -3.40
N ILE A 42 0.35 2.38 -2.93
CA ILE A 42 0.05 3.81 -3.09
C ILE A 42 1.32 4.57 -3.40
N VAL A 43 1.24 5.66 -4.16
CA VAL A 43 2.37 6.57 -4.38
C VAL A 43 2.08 7.85 -3.61
N ASN A 44 3.02 8.27 -2.76
CA ASN A 44 2.92 9.52 -2.02
C ASN A 44 4.12 10.43 -2.30
N THR A 45 3.91 11.73 -2.12
CA THR A 45 4.99 12.73 -2.17
C THR A 45 5.79 12.68 -0.87
N LEU A 46 7.13 12.74 -0.97
CA LEU A 46 8.02 12.92 0.17
C LEU A 46 8.95 14.13 -0.03
N PRO A 47 9.30 14.87 1.06
CA PRO A 47 8.80 14.71 2.43
C PRO A 47 7.28 14.95 2.56
N GLY A 48 6.63 14.21 3.46
CA GLY A 48 5.18 14.20 3.64
C GLY A 48 4.75 13.12 4.63
N GLN A 49 3.48 13.11 5.03
CA GLN A 49 2.93 12.18 6.03
C GLN A 49 2.69 10.78 5.45
N GLY A 50 2.60 10.66 4.12
CA GLY A 50 2.35 9.41 3.42
C GLY A 50 1.02 8.76 3.78
N HIS A 51 0.91 7.46 3.54
CA HIS A 51 -0.29 6.68 3.82
C HIS A 51 0.07 5.37 4.56
N PRO A 52 -0.64 5.00 5.65
CA PRO A 52 -1.57 5.85 6.39
C PRO A 52 -0.85 7.10 6.93
N ARG A 53 -1.61 8.13 7.25
CA ARG A 53 -1.09 9.43 7.68
C ARG A 53 -0.13 9.30 8.87
N GLY A 54 1.15 9.61 8.67
CA GLY A 54 2.19 9.53 9.70
C GLY A 54 2.72 8.11 9.95
N TRP A 55 2.62 7.20 8.98
CA TRP A 55 2.98 5.78 9.14
C TRP A 55 4.40 5.54 9.69
N GLN A 56 5.37 6.39 9.34
CA GLN A 56 6.77 6.27 9.76
C GLN A 56 6.95 6.37 11.29
N GLU A 57 6.01 7.00 11.98
CA GLU A 57 6.05 7.23 13.44
C GLU A 57 5.23 6.19 14.22
N MET A 58 4.58 5.25 13.54
CA MET A 58 3.62 4.33 14.17
C MET A 58 4.25 3.05 14.76
N GLY A 59 5.58 2.98 14.85
CA GLY A 59 6.31 1.84 15.44
C GLY A 59 6.09 0.50 14.73
N GLY A 60 6.39 -0.60 15.41
CA GLY A 60 6.44 -1.96 14.85
C GLY A 60 7.83 -2.33 14.29
N GLY A 61 7.93 -3.53 13.73
CA GLY A 61 9.18 -4.08 13.24
C GLY A 61 10.07 -4.61 14.37
N TYR A 62 11.38 -4.49 14.21
CA TYR A 62 12.36 -4.97 15.20
C TYR A 62 13.44 -3.92 15.47
N ARG A 63 14.03 -3.98 16.66
CA ARG A 63 15.27 -3.30 17.02
C ARG A 63 16.17 -4.31 17.70
N ASP A 64 17.40 -4.47 17.20
CA ASP A 64 18.37 -5.44 17.72
C ASP A 64 17.83 -6.88 17.82
N GLY A 65 16.92 -7.23 16.92
CA GLY A 65 16.28 -8.54 16.86
C GLY A 65 15.00 -8.68 17.71
N GLU A 66 14.72 -7.73 18.60
CA GLU A 66 13.54 -7.71 19.46
C GLU A 66 12.37 -6.96 18.82
N PRO A 67 11.13 -7.45 18.97
CA PRO A 67 9.96 -6.78 18.40
C PRO A 67 9.71 -5.43 19.06
N LEU A 68 9.42 -4.41 18.26
CA LEU A 68 9.01 -3.11 18.75
C LEU A 68 7.47 -3.00 18.82
N PRO A 69 6.92 -2.32 19.85
CA PRO A 69 5.51 -2.00 19.86
C PRO A 69 5.18 -1.07 18.70
N GLY A 70 4.00 -1.26 18.11
CA GLY A 70 3.43 -0.34 17.15
C GLY A 70 2.12 0.22 17.68
N ARG A 71 1.45 1.05 16.88
CA ARG A 71 0.05 1.40 17.11
C ARG A 71 -0.80 1.07 15.90
N LEU A 72 -2.08 0.76 16.15
CA LEU A 72 -3.06 0.67 15.08
C LEU A 72 -3.32 2.06 14.49
N PRO A 73 -3.28 2.22 13.16
CA PRO A 73 -3.72 3.47 12.53
C PRO A 73 -5.23 3.62 12.69
N LYS A 74 -5.68 4.85 12.98
CA LYS A 74 -7.10 5.20 13.07
C LYS A 74 -7.73 5.17 11.68
N ARG A 75 -9.05 5.06 11.62
CA ARG A 75 -9.81 5.08 10.35
C ARG A 75 -9.52 6.34 9.55
N GLU A 76 -9.48 7.51 10.20
CA GLU A 76 -9.18 8.79 9.54
C GLU A 76 -7.75 8.85 8.97
N GLU A 77 -6.80 8.09 9.51
CA GLU A 77 -5.40 8.06 9.06
C GLU A 77 -5.21 7.15 7.83
N TRP A 78 -6.09 6.17 7.61
CA TRP A 78 -6.17 5.45 6.33
C TRP A 78 -6.83 6.30 5.25
N GLY A 79 -7.64 7.28 5.64
CA GLY A 79 -8.53 7.97 4.73
C GLY A 79 -9.77 7.12 4.44
N GLN A 80 -10.83 7.79 4.00
CA GLN A 80 -12.10 7.15 3.67
C GLN A 80 -12.34 7.21 2.17
N ALA A 81 -13.07 6.24 1.63
CA ALA A 81 -13.60 6.36 0.29
C ALA A 81 -14.66 7.45 0.30
N TRP A 82 -14.39 8.55 -0.42
CA TRP A 82 -15.33 9.63 -0.56
C TRP A 82 -16.42 9.23 -1.54
N ASP A 83 -17.61 9.71 -1.25
CA ASP A 83 -18.72 9.70 -2.18
C ASP A 83 -19.03 11.16 -2.59
N PHE A 84 -19.86 11.32 -3.61
CA PHE A 84 -20.08 12.60 -4.27
C PHE A 84 -21.56 12.81 -4.55
N ASN A 85 -21.99 14.06 -4.50
CA ASN A 85 -23.39 14.46 -4.67
C ASN A 85 -23.80 14.51 -6.16
N TYR A 86 -23.44 13.51 -6.95
CA TYR A 86 -23.72 13.48 -8.40
C TYR A 86 -25.19 13.68 -8.73
N GLN A 87 -26.10 12.99 -8.02
CA GLN A 87 -27.54 13.11 -8.28
C GLN A 87 -28.06 14.54 -8.04
N GLU A 88 -27.57 15.20 -6.98
CA GLU A 88 -27.94 16.59 -6.67
C GLU A 88 -27.46 17.55 -7.76
N VAL A 89 -26.24 17.37 -8.24
CA VAL A 89 -25.60 18.26 -9.23
C VAL A 89 -26.14 18.02 -10.64
N LEU A 90 -26.27 16.76 -11.06
CA LEU A 90 -26.61 16.41 -12.44
C LEU A 90 -28.11 16.34 -12.68
N GLU A 91 -28.91 15.94 -11.68
CA GLU A 91 -30.33 15.64 -11.84
C GLU A 91 -31.23 16.48 -10.91
N GLY A 92 -30.66 17.16 -9.92
CA GLY A 92 -31.43 17.85 -8.87
C GLY A 92 -32.12 19.16 -9.28
N GLY A 93 -31.94 19.63 -10.53
CA GLY A 93 -32.58 20.86 -11.03
C GLY A 93 -32.10 22.15 -10.36
N LYS A 94 -30.97 22.12 -9.65
CA LYS A 94 -30.44 23.25 -8.86
C LYS A 94 -29.55 24.21 -9.66
N GLY A 95 -29.31 23.94 -10.94
CA GLY A 95 -28.44 24.76 -11.79
C GLY A 95 -27.06 24.97 -11.14
N GLN A 96 -26.55 26.20 -11.15
CA GLN A 96 -25.27 26.57 -10.55
C GLN A 96 -25.33 26.82 -9.03
N GLN A 97 -26.45 26.55 -8.36
CA GLN A 97 -26.56 26.74 -6.91
C GLN A 97 -25.83 25.67 -6.11
N VAL A 98 -25.49 24.55 -6.74
CA VAL A 98 -24.73 23.44 -6.17
C VAL A 98 -23.55 23.10 -7.07
N HIS A 99 -22.54 22.48 -6.49
CA HIS A 99 -21.37 21.96 -7.21
C HIS A 99 -20.99 20.59 -6.66
N LEU A 100 -20.16 19.87 -7.41
CA LEU A 100 -19.67 18.56 -7.03
C LEU A 100 -18.82 18.68 -5.77
N LEU A 101 -19.22 17.97 -4.72
CA LEU A 101 -18.59 17.99 -3.40
C LEU A 101 -18.32 16.57 -2.94
N PRO A 102 -17.11 16.30 -2.41
CA PRO A 102 -16.83 15.04 -1.75
C PRO A 102 -17.38 15.05 -0.33
N PHE A 103 -17.85 13.89 0.13
CA PHE A 103 -18.22 13.63 1.51
C PHE A 103 -17.72 12.26 1.97
N ASN A 104 -17.39 12.17 3.26
CA ASN A 104 -17.13 10.91 3.94
C ASN A 104 -18.44 10.11 4.10
N PRO A 105 -18.38 8.80 4.38
CA PRO A 105 -19.57 7.98 4.64
C PRO A 105 -20.49 8.47 5.77
N ASP A 106 -19.98 9.29 6.69
CA ASP A 106 -20.76 9.93 7.77
C ASP A 106 -21.40 11.27 7.36
N GLY A 107 -21.27 11.67 6.10
CA GLY A 107 -21.79 12.92 5.54
C GLY A 107 -20.90 14.16 5.79
N SER A 108 -19.81 14.03 6.55
CA SER A 108 -18.88 15.14 6.77
C SER A 108 -18.00 15.39 5.54
N HIS A 109 -17.49 16.62 5.38
CA HIS A 109 -16.51 16.90 4.34
C HIS A 109 -15.13 16.31 4.70
N PRO A 110 -14.40 15.75 3.72
CA PRO A 110 -13.07 15.21 3.99
C PRO A 110 -12.08 16.34 4.31
N SER A 111 -11.35 16.17 5.40
CA SER A 111 -10.24 17.04 5.81
C SER A 111 -8.86 16.44 5.51
N TRP A 112 -8.84 15.19 5.02
CA TRP A 112 -7.64 14.47 4.62
C TRP A 112 -8.00 13.29 3.70
N GLY A 113 -7.03 12.81 2.92
CA GLY A 113 -7.13 11.61 2.10
C GLY A 113 -5.76 10.98 1.80
N PRO A 114 -5.72 9.77 1.22
CA PRO A 114 -4.49 8.98 1.08
C PRO A 114 -3.32 9.64 0.33
N ASN A 115 -3.57 10.68 -0.48
CA ASN A 115 -2.56 11.44 -1.22
C ASN A 115 -2.73 12.96 -1.02
N TRP A 116 -3.18 13.39 0.17
CA TRP A 116 -3.58 14.78 0.45
C TRP A 116 -2.46 15.83 0.27
N GLU A 117 -1.21 15.45 0.50
CA GLU A 117 -0.04 16.33 0.45
C GLU A 117 0.74 16.18 -0.87
N GLU A 118 0.04 15.81 -1.95
CA GLU A 118 0.62 15.71 -3.29
C GLU A 118 1.33 17.01 -3.69
N ASP A 119 2.55 16.88 -4.20
CA ASP A 119 3.42 17.96 -4.68
C ASP A 119 3.76 19.06 -3.67
N LEU A 120 3.46 18.88 -2.38
CA LEU A 120 3.85 19.86 -1.35
C LEU A 120 5.35 19.81 -1.03
N GLY A 121 5.86 18.63 -0.64
CA GLY A 121 7.28 18.47 -0.31
C GLY A 121 7.74 19.27 0.91
N ALA A 122 8.97 19.75 0.85
CA ALA A 122 9.56 20.62 1.86
C ALA A 122 10.54 21.63 1.24
N GLY A 123 11.13 22.48 2.08
CA GLY A 123 12.02 23.56 1.66
C GLY A 123 11.25 24.84 1.29
N GLU A 124 12.01 25.90 1.04
CA GLU A 124 11.48 27.22 0.69
C GLU A 124 11.96 27.62 -0.70
N TYR A 125 11.16 28.42 -1.41
CA TYR A 125 11.50 28.92 -2.74
C TYR A 125 12.86 29.66 -2.73
N PRO A 126 13.75 29.45 -3.72
CA PRO A 126 13.61 28.59 -4.91
C PRO A 126 14.14 27.15 -4.74
N ASN A 127 14.45 26.73 -3.50
CA ASN A 127 15.06 25.42 -3.17
C ASN A 127 14.06 24.42 -2.58
N ALA A 128 12.77 24.54 -2.91
CA ALA A 128 11.78 23.54 -2.54
C ALA A 128 12.10 22.20 -3.24
N TYR A 129 11.82 21.09 -2.57
CA TYR A 129 12.14 19.76 -3.06
C TYR A 129 11.05 18.74 -2.69
N PHE A 130 10.83 17.81 -3.61
CA PHE A 130 10.03 16.62 -3.37
C PHE A 130 10.39 15.51 -4.35
N PHE A 131 9.95 14.30 -4.06
CA PHE A 131 9.95 13.17 -4.98
C PHE A 131 8.77 12.24 -4.66
N TYR A 132 8.51 11.29 -5.56
CA TYR A 132 7.42 10.34 -5.40
C TYR A 132 7.92 9.00 -4.88
N LEU A 133 7.28 8.48 -3.82
CA LEU A 133 7.58 7.18 -3.24
C LEU A 133 6.39 6.21 -3.41
N PRO A 134 6.50 5.21 -4.29
CA PRO A 134 5.59 4.06 -4.29
C PRO A 134 5.82 3.19 -3.04
N HIS A 135 4.77 2.98 -2.25
CA HIS A 135 4.79 2.26 -0.98
C HIS A 135 3.83 1.07 -1.01
N LEU A 136 4.35 -0.14 -0.80
CA LEU A 136 3.66 -1.43 -0.89
C LEU A 136 4.17 -2.41 0.17
N CYS A 137 3.56 -3.60 0.29
CA CYS A 137 4.14 -4.65 1.13
C CYS A 137 5.52 -5.08 0.61
N HIS A 138 6.53 -5.12 1.49
CA HIS A 138 7.90 -5.49 1.11
C HIS A 138 8.16 -7.00 1.09
N HIS A 139 7.18 -7.83 1.46
CA HIS A 139 7.32 -9.29 1.58
C HIS A 139 8.62 -9.70 2.30
N CYS A 140 8.88 -9.05 3.44
CA CYS A 140 10.15 -9.06 4.16
C CYS A 140 10.73 -10.47 4.38
N SER A 141 12.06 -10.58 4.42
CA SER A 141 12.74 -11.83 4.80
C SER A 141 12.43 -12.24 6.24
N ARG A 142 12.33 -11.26 7.16
CA ARG A 142 11.82 -11.42 8.53
C ARG A 142 10.55 -10.58 8.72
N PRO A 143 9.37 -11.11 8.41
CA PRO A 143 8.12 -10.36 8.47
C PRO A 143 7.58 -10.27 9.90
N SER A 144 7.61 -9.07 10.50
CA SER A 144 7.05 -8.82 11.85
C SER A 144 5.55 -9.12 11.94
N CYS A 145 4.83 -8.99 10.84
CA CYS A 145 3.42 -9.37 10.80
C CYS A 145 3.19 -10.86 10.97
N LEU A 146 4.10 -11.71 10.46
CA LEU A 146 4.04 -13.15 10.62
C LEU A 146 4.27 -13.51 12.09
N ASP A 147 5.36 -13.03 12.67
CA ASP A 147 5.73 -13.29 14.07
C ASP A 147 4.65 -12.80 15.05
N ALA A 148 3.94 -11.72 14.73
CA ALA A 148 2.90 -11.16 15.58
C ALA A 148 1.53 -11.86 15.49
N CYS A 149 1.30 -12.73 14.50
CA CYS A 149 -0.01 -13.36 14.30
C CYS A 149 -0.16 -14.60 15.19
N PRO A 150 -1.05 -14.63 16.19
CA PRO A 150 -1.21 -15.78 17.09
C PRO A 150 -2.06 -16.91 16.48
N ARG A 151 -2.42 -16.82 15.19
CA ARG A 151 -3.37 -17.71 14.52
C ARG A 151 -2.73 -18.56 13.42
N ASP A 152 -1.43 -18.42 13.16
CA ASP A 152 -0.78 -18.99 11.98
C ASP A 152 -1.55 -18.69 10.68
N ALA A 153 -2.19 -17.52 10.62
CA ALA A 153 -2.90 -17.05 9.45
C ALA A 153 -1.95 -16.38 8.45
N ILE A 154 -0.75 -15.99 8.87
CA ILE A 154 0.23 -15.33 7.99
C ILE A 154 1.35 -16.32 7.71
N TYR A 155 1.67 -16.50 6.43
CA TYR A 155 2.73 -17.43 6.01
C TYR A 155 3.57 -16.82 4.89
N LYS A 156 4.80 -17.32 4.75
CA LYS A 156 5.72 -16.93 3.67
C LYS A 156 5.91 -18.13 2.75
N ARG A 157 5.53 -17.96 1.48
CA ARG A 157 5.60 -19.01 0.46
C ARG A 157 7.05 -19.45 0.21
N PRO A 158 7.37 -20.76 0.22
CA PRO A 158 8.71 -21.24 -0.05
C PRO A 158 9.24 -20.87 -1.44
N GLN A 159 8.41 -21.02 -2.47
CA GLN A 159 8.80 -20.93 -3.88
C GLN A 159 9.15 -19.51 -4.36
N ASP A 160 8.63 -18.47 -3.71
CA ASP A 160 8.78 -17.07 -4.16
C ASP A 160 9.02 -16.06 -3.04
N GLY A 161 8.95 -16.48 -1.78
CA GLY A 161 9.15 -15.60 -0.63
C GLY A 161 8.01 -14.60 -0.42
N LEU A 162 6.88 -14.73 -1.12
CA LEU A 162 5.71 -13.89 -0.91
C LEU A 162 5.06 -14.19 0.44
N VAL A 163 4.96 -13.17 1.28
CA VAL A 163 4.17 -13.20 2.52
C VAL A 163 2.68 -13.00 2.21
N LEU A 164 1.83 -13.92 2.62
CA LEU A 164 0.37 -13.92 2.40
C LEU A 164 -0.39 -14.05 3.73
N ILE A 165 -1.69 -13.75 3.68
CA ILE A 165 -2.64 -14.01 4.77
C ILE A 165 -3.65 -15.04 4.27
N ASP A 166 -3.79 -16.14 5.01
CA ASP A 166 -4.89 -17.08 4.91
C ASP A 166 -6.14 -16.44 5.52
N GLU A 167 -7.07 -16.04 4.66
CA GLU A 167 -8.29 -15.35 5.05
C GLU A 167 -9.25 -16.25 5.83
N GLU A 168 -9.20 -17.58 5.65
CA GLU A 168 -10.05 -18.53 6.39
C GLU A 168 -9.59 -18.68 7.85
N ARG A 169 -8.28 -18.59 8.09
CA ARG A 169 -7.71 -18.66 9.46
C ARG A 169 -7.71 -17.30 10.17
N CYS A 170 -7.76 -16.21 9.41
CA CYS A 170 -7.75 -14.87 9.96
C CYS A 170 -9.02 -14.60 10.78
N ASN A 171 -8.87 -13.98 11.94
CA ASN A 171 -9.98 -13.60 12.81
C ASN A 171 -10.00 -12.10 13.13
N GLY A 172 -9.27 -11.28 12.38
CA GLY A 172 -9.29 -9.84 12.58
C GLY A 172 -8.61 -9.31 13.85
N CYS A 173 -7.74 -10.10 14.51
CA CYS A 173 -7.05 -9.66 15.73
C CYS A 173 -6.13 -8.44 15.56
N ARG A 174 -5.78 -8.07 14.32
CA ARG A 174 -5.06 -6.83 13.95
C ARG A 174 -3.64 -6.65 14.53
N LEU A 175 -3.11 -7.62 15.28
CA LEU A 175 -1.73 -7.58 15.77
C LEU A 175 -0.70 -7.47 14.64
N CYS A 176 -1.00 -8.05 13.48
CA CYS A 176 -0.17 -7.91 12.28
C CYS A 176 -0.15 -6.47 11.71
N VAL A 177 -1.25 -5.73 11.85
CA VAL A 177 -1.35 -4.32 11.43
C VAL A 177 -0.48 -3.45 12.33
N GLU A 178 -0.53 -3.70 13.64
CA GLU A 178 0.29 -3.00 14.63
C GLU A 178 1.79 -3.27 14.42
N ALA A 179 2.15 -4.55 14.32
CA ALA A 179 3.53 -5.01 14.23
C ALA A 179 4.22 -4.65 12.91
N CYS A 180 3.48 -4.39 11.83
CA CYS A 180 4.06 -3.99 10.55
C CYS A 180 4.55 -2.52 10.63
N PRO A 181 5.87 -2.24 10.52
CA PRO A 181 6.36 -0.86 10.60
C PRO A 181 5.94 -0.02 9.40
N TYR A 182 5.66 -0.68 8.27
CA TYR A 182 5.22 -0.06 7.03
C TYR A 182 3.71 0.17 6.95
N LYS A 183 2.94 -0.37 7.92
CA LYS A 183 1.47 -0.31 7.93
C LYS A 183 0.88 -0.67 6.56
N ARG A 184 1.32 -1.81 6.01
CA ARG A 184 0.90 -2.37 4.70
C ARG A 184 -0.06 -3.56 4.83
N ILE A 185 -0.68 -3.68 6.00
CA ILE A 185 -1.75 -4.64 6.27
C ILE A 185 -2.97 -3.82 6.67
N TYR A 186 -4.10 -4.15 6.08
CA TYR A 186 -5.35 -3.45 6.21
C TYR A 186 -6.36 -4.35 6.91
N PHE A 187 -7.20 -3.77 7.74
CA PHE A 187 -8.36 -4.48 8.29
C PHE A 187 -9.57 -4.20 7.42
N ASN A 188 -10.26 -5.26 6.97
CA ASN A 188 -11.55 -5.17 6.32
C ASN A 188 -12.64 -5.22 7.40
N PRO A 189 -13.36 -4.13 7.67
CA PRO A 189 -14.37 -4.08 8.73
C PRO A 189 -15.65 -4.85 8.40
N ILE A 190 -15.85 -5.24 7.13
CA ILE A 190 -17.03 -5.97 6.67
C ILE A 190 -16.79 -7.48 6.75
N ALA A 191 -15.66 -7.93 6.24
CA ALA A 191 -15.25 -9.33 6.31
C ALA A 191 -14.62 -9.72 7.66
N GLU A 192 -14.31 -8.74 8.51
CA GLU A 192 -13.66 -8.90 9.83
C GLU A 192 -12.30 -9.62 9.79
N ILE A 193 -11.59 -9.49 8.67
CA ILE A 193 -10.26 -10.08 8.44
C ILE A 193 -9.22 -9.03 8.08
N CYS A 194 -7.94 -9.39 8.20
CA CYS A 194 -6.83 -8.58 7.74
C CYS A 194 -6.43 -8.99 6.32
N GLN A 195 -6.20 -8.02 5.45
CA GLN A 195 -5.84 -8.19 4.05
C GLN A 195 -4.60 -7.36 3.70
N LYS A 196 -3.87 -7.76 2.66
CA LYS A 196 -2.63 -7.08 2.24
C LYS A 196 -2.27 -7.42 0.80
N CYS A 197 -1.35 -6.66 0.22
CA CYS A 197 -0.72 -6.97 -1.06
C CYS A 197 -0.31 -8.45 -1.16
N ILE A 198 -0.82 -9.16 -2.16
CA ILE A 198 -0.53 -10.58 -2.38
C ILE A 198 0.68 -10.83 -3.31
N GLY A 199 1.45 -9.78 -3.61
CA GLY A 199 2.57 -9.85 -4.57
C GLY A 199 2.15 -10.19 -5.99
N CYS A 200 0.84 -10.11 -6.30
CA CYS A 200 0.25 -10.65 -7.52
C CYS A 200 0.62 -12.13 -7.77
N TYR A 201 0.68 -12.98 -6.73
CA TYR A 201 1.09 -14.38 -6.89
C TYR A 201 0.37 -15.13 -8.04
N PRO A 202 -0.94 -14.93 -8.33
CA PRO A 202 -1.58 -15.65 -9.44
C PRO A 202 -0.98 -15.27 -10.80
N ARG A 203 -0.45 -14.05 -10.94
CA ARG A 203 0.23 -13.58 -12.16
C ARG A 203 1.65 -14.14 -12.23
N ILE A 204 2.37 -14.11 -11.09
CA ILE A 204 3.73 -14.64 -10.99
C ILE A 204 3.78 -16.12 -11.35
N GLU A 205 2.81 -16.92 -10.87
CA GLU A 205 2.68 -18.34 -11.20
C GLU A 205 2.50 -18.61 -12.70
N GLN A 206 2.00 -17.63 -13.45
CA GLN A 206 1.83 -17.67 -14.90
C GLN A 206 2.98 -16.98 -15.66
N GLY A 207 4.08 -16.64 -14.98
CA GLY A 207 5.21 -15.92 -15.58
C GLY A 207 4.90 -14.46 -15.95
N VAL A 208 3.82 -13.89 -15.40
CA VAL A 208 3.39 -12.52 -15.67
C VAL A 208 3.77 -11.61 -14.51
N ALA A 209 4.47 -10.51 -14.80
CA ALA A 209 4.85 -9.53 -13.79
C ALA A 209 3.62 -8.94 -13.03
N PRO A 210 3.81 -8.52 -11.76
CA PRO A 210 2.77 -7.88 -10.96
C PRO A 210 2.16 -6.68 -11.69
N ALA A 211 0.87 -6.41 -11.46
CA ALA A 211 0.15 -5.33 -12.14
C ALA A 211 0.85 -3.98 -11.98
N CYS A 212 1.28 -3.65 -10.76
CA CYS A 212 2.01 -2.42 -10.45
C CYS A 212 3.39 -2.28 -11.12
N VAL A 213 4.00 -3.39 -11.56
CA VAL A 213 5.27 -3.40 -12.29
C VAL A 213 4.99 -3.28 -13.79
N ARG A 214 4.16 -4.18 -14.33
CA ARG A 214 3.88 -4.28 -15.76
C ARG A 214 3.18 -3.04 -16.32
N GLN A 215 2.38 -2.36 -15.50
CA GLN A 215 1.61 -1.17 -15.89
C GLN A 215 2.28 0.14 -15.46
N CYS A 216 3.56 0.14 -15.08
CA CYS A 216 4.29 1.36 -14.73
C CYS A 216 4.70 2.14 -16.00
N PRO A 217 4.05 3.27 -16.34
CA PRO A 217 4.40 4.04 -17.55
C PRO A 217 5.77 4.72 -17.42
N GLY A 218 6.19 5.07 -16.20
CA GLY A 218 7.51 5.64 -15.93
C GLY A 218 8.67 4.65 -16.11
N ARG A 219 8.37 3.35 -16.33
CA ARG A 219 9.37 2.28 -16.44
C ARG A 219 10.35 2.30 -15.26
N ALA A 220 9.83 2.58 -14.08
CA ALA A 220 10.58 2.86 -12.86
C ALA A 220 10.68 1.65 -11.92
N VAL A 221 10.04 0.53 -12.26
CA VAL A 221 9.93 -0.63 -11.38
C VAL A 221 10.47 -1.87 -12.07
N TRP A 222 11.38 -2.57 -11.41
CA TRP A 222 11.87 -3.90 -11.80
C TRP A 222 11.38 -4.92 -10.78
N VAL A 223 11.11 -6.12 -11.28
CA VAL A 223 10.76 -7.29 -10.45
C VAL A 223 11.58 -8.47 -10.93
N GLY A 224 12.01 -9.31 -10.00
CA GLY A 224 12.83 -10.47 -10.29
C GLY A 224 13.20 -11.19 -8.99
N PHE A 225 13.79 -12.38 -9.13
CA PHE A 225 14.28 -13.11 -7.97
C PHE A 225 15.68 -12.63 -7.60
N LEU A 226 15.97 -12.53 -6.30
CA LEU A 226 17.27 -12.08 -5.78
C LEU A 226 18.43 -13.04 -6.06
N ASP A 227 18.16 -14.25 -6.52
CA ASP A 227 19.14 -15.28 -6.87
C ASP A 227 19.48 -15.30 -8.38
N ASP A 228 18.75 -14.54 -9.20
CA ASP A 228 18.98 -14.47 -10.65
C ASP A 228 20.05 -13.41 -10.95
N GLU A 229 21.31 -13.85 -11.05
CA GLU A 229 22.47 -12.98 -11.26
C GLU A 229 22.42 -12.17 -12.56
N GLU A 230 21.70 -12.68 -13.56
CA GLU A 230 21.51 -12.00 -14.84
C GLU A 230 20.34 -11.00 -14.82
N GLY A 231 19.45 -11.13 -13.84
CA GLY A 231 18.29 -10.28 -13.65
C GLY A 231 18.64 -8.85 -13.25
N ALA A 232 17.81 -7.89 -13.69
CA ALA A 232 17.98 -6.47 -13.37
C ALA A 232 17.96 -6.21 -11.86
N VAL A 233 17.12 -6.94 -11.11
CA VAL A 233 17.01 -6.80 -9.66
C VAL A 233 18.32 -7.17 -8.96
N TYR A 234 18.95 -8.29 -9.32
CA TYR A 234 20.24 -8.66 -8.75
C TYR A 234 21.30 -7.61 -9.05
N LYS A 235 21.40 -7.20 -10.32
CA LYS A 235 22.38 -6.21 -10.79
C LYS A 235 22.24 -4.84 -10.12
N LEU A 236 21.04 -4.45 -9.67
CA LEU A 236 20.80 -3.17 -8.99
C LEU A 236 20.96 -3.25 -7.46
N VAL A 237 20.91 -4.45 -6.87
CA VAL A 237 20.93 -4.65 -5.41
C VAL A 237 22.27 -5.19 -4.91
N ARG A 238 22.94 -6.06 -5.68
CA ARG A 238 24.11 -6.82 -5.25
C ARG A 238 25.42 -6.37 -5.90
N LYS A 239 25.36 -5.56 -6.95
CA LYS A 239 26.51 -5.10 -7.73
C LYS A 239 26.63 -3.60 -7.63
#